data_AF-A0A9X9Q5W5-F1
#
_entry.id   AF-A0A9X9Q5W5-F1
#
_cell.length_a   1.000
_cell.length_b   1.000
_cell.length_c   1.000
_cell.angle_alpha   90.00
_cell.angle_beta   90.00
_cell.angle_gamma   90.00
#
_symmetry.space_group_name_H-M   'P 1'
#
loop_
_entity.id
_entity.type
_entity.pdbx_description
1 polymer ?
#
loop_
_entity_poly.entity_id
_entity_poly.type
_entity_poly.pdbx_seq_one_letter_code
_entity_poly.pdbx_strand_id
1 'polypeptide(L)'
;MYLCCLSTSRSSTDKLAFDVGLQEDTTGEACWWTIHPASKQRSEGEKVRVGDDLILVSVSSERYLHLSYGNGSLHVDAAFQQTLWSVAPISSGSEAAQGYLIGGDVLRLLHGHMDECLTVPSGEHGEEQRRTVHYEGGAVSVHARSLWRLETLRVAWSGSHIRWGQPFRLRHVTTGKYLSLMEDKSLLLMDKEKADVKSTAFTFRSSKVR
;
A
#
# COMPACT_ATOMS: atom_id res chain seq x y z
N MET A 1 9.91 11.08 6.19
CA MET A 1 9.19 10.99 7.47
C MET A 1 9.51 9.66 8.13
N TYR A 2 9.63 9.64 9.45
CA TYR A 2 9.95 8.50 10.31
C TYR A 2 8.80 8.25 11.28
N LEU A 3 8.62 6.99 11.69
CA LEU A 3 7.60 6.60 12.67
C LEU A 3 8.09 6.90 14.08
N CYS A 4 7.42 7.80 14.78
CA CYS A 4 7.85 8.31 16.09
C CYS A 4 6.78 8.10 17.16
N CYS A 5 7.23 7.90 18.40
CA CYS A 5 6.42 8.12 19.59
C CYS A 5 6.35 9.63 19.86
N LEU A 6 5.15 10.21 19.78
CA LEU A 6 4.91 11.64 19.94
C LEU A 6 4.75 12.01 21.43
N SER A 7 4.93 13.29 21.75
CA SER A 7 4.67 13.83 23.09
C SER A 7 3.19 14.11 23.37
N THR A 8 2.34 14.06 22.34
CA THR A 8 0.89 14.25 22.48
C THR A 8 0.22 12.96 22.97
N SER A 9 -0.89 13.12 23.68
CA SER A 9 -1.77 12.03 24.07
C SER A 9 -3.20 12.42 23.74
N ARG A 10 -3.80 11.76 22.75
CA ARG A 10 -5.21 11.98 22.36
C ARG A 10 -6.13 10.84 22.78
N SER A 11 -5.59 9.79 23.39
CA SER A 11 -6.40 8.65 23.85
C SER A 11 -7.29 9.08 25.03
N SER A 12 -8.61 9.03 24.83
CA SER A 12 -9.58 9.27 25.91
C SER A 12 -9.72 8.07 26.84
N THR A 13 -9.32 6.89 26.38
CA THR A 13 -9.45 5.61 27.10
C THR A 13 -8.20 5.26 27.90
N ASP A 14 -7.00 5.64 27.43
CA ASP A 14 -5.75 5.48 28.17
C ASP A 14 -4.97 6.80 28.22
N LYS A 15 -5.09 7.51 29.35
CA LYS A 15 -4.42 8.80 29.58
C LYS A 15 -2.90 8.68 29.69
N LEU A 16 -2.39 7.46 29.87
CA LEU A 16 -0.96 7.22 29.93
C LEU A 16 -0.40 6.89 28.54
N ALA A 17 -1.23 6.54 27.56
CA ALA A 17 -0.77 6.24 26.22
C ALA A 17 -0.28 7.51 25.49
N PHE A 18 0.76 7.36 24.68
CA PHE A 18 1.25 8.40 23.79
C PHE A 18 0.82 8.14 22.35
N ASP A 19 0.61 9.19 21.59
CA ASP A 19 0.29 9.07 20.18
C ASP A 19 1.51 8.55 19.40
N VAL A 20 1.25 7.73 18.37
CA VAL A 20 2.26 7.34 17.38
C VAL A 20 1.97 8.09 16.07
N GLY A 21 3.02 8.61 15.43
CA GLY A 21 2.84 9.38 14.21
C GLY A 21 4.12 9.54 13.39
N LEU A 22 4.05 10.41 12.38
CA LEU A 22 5.14 10.63 11.44
C LEU A 22 5.79 12.00 11.66
N GLN A 23 7.12 12.05 11.74
CA GLN A 23 7.90 13.29 11.81
C GLN A 23 9.06 13.27 10.80
N GLU A 24 9.55 14.44 10.40
CA GLU A 24 10.74 14.52 9.53
C GLU A 24 12.05 14.46 10.32
N ASP A 25 12.02 14.94 11.57
CA ASP A 25 13.18 14.95 12.44
C ASP A 25 13.54 13.53 12.92
N THR A 26 14.85 13.25 12.91
CA THR A 26 15.45 12.00 13.41
C THR A 26 16.29 12.23 14.65
N THR A 27 16.37 13.48 15.12
CA THR A 27 17.17 13.86 16.26
C THR A 27 16.57 13.26 17.53
N GLY A 28 17.41 12.57 18.32
CA GLY A 28 17.02 11.95 19.57
C GLY A 28 16.35 10.58 19.43
N GLU A 29 15.60 10.19 20.45
CA GLU A 29 15.14 8.81 20.65
C GLU A 29 13.69 8.56 20.21
N ALA A 30 12.96 9.61 19.84
CA ALA A 30 11.52 9.52 19.56
C ALA A 30 11.17 8.62 18.36
N CYS A 31 12.08 8.48 17.39
CA CYS A 31 11.89 7.64 16.20
C CYS A 31 12.41 6.20 16.36
N TRP A 32 12.97 5.85 17.52
CA TRP A 32 13.60 4.55 17.75
C TRP A 32 12.64 3.57 18.41
N TRP A 33 12.61 2.36 17.84
CA TRP A 33 11.83 1.23 18.34
C TRP A 33 12.73 0.01 18.47
N THR A 34 12.83 -0.57 19.67
CA THR A 34 13.53 -1.85 19.89
C THR A 34 12.60 -3.01 19.56
N ILE A 35 13.19 -4.08 19.03
CA ILE A 35 12.48 -5.31 18.68
C ILE A 35 12.71 -6.34 19.77
N HIS A 36 11.63 -6.86 20.33
CA HIS A 36 11.65 -7.93 21.32
C HIS A 36 10.96 -9.18 20.76
N PRO A 37 11.46 -10.39 21.10
CA PRO A 37 10.81 -11.63 20.69
C PRO A 37 9.45 -11.76 21.37
N ALA A 38 8.42 -12.09 20.59
CA ALA A 38 7.07 -12.32 21.10
C ALA A 38 6.93 -13.55 22.01
N SER A 39 7.85 -14.50 21.90
CA SER A 39 7.78 -15.77 22.63
C SER A 39 9.16 -16.24 23.10
N LYS A 40 9.17 -17.16 24.06
CA LYS A 40 10.40 -17.80 24.58
C LYS A 40 11.08 -18.77 23.59
N GLN A 41 10.54 -18.94 22.38
CA GLN A 41 11.17 -19.75 21.32
C GLN A 41 12.29 -19.01 20.57
N ARG A 42 12.46 -17.72 20.86
CA ARG A 42 13.49 -16.86 20.30
C ARG A 42 14.17 -16.13 21.45
N SER A 43 15.46 -15.87 21.27
CA SER A 43 16.30 -15.14 22.21
C SER A 43 16.83 -13.87 21.58
N GLU A 44 17.23 -12.91 22.41
CA GLU A 44 17.97 -11.74 21.97
C GLU A 44 19.27 -12.15 21.24
N GLY A 45 19.60 -11.45 20.17
CA GLY A 45 20.74 -11.76 19.31
C GLY A 45 20.46 -12.78 18.20
N GLU A 46 19.31 -13.47 18.21
CA GLU A 46 18.91 -14.33 17.09
C GLU A 46 18.45 -13.50 15.88
N LYS A 47 18.61 -14.07 14.68
CA LYS A 47 18.08 -13.47 13.45
C LYS A 47 16.56 -13.55 13.43
N VAL A 48 15.90 -12.42 13.22
CA VAL A 48 14.46 -12.34 12.93
C VAL A 48 14.16 -13.07 11.61
N ARG A 49 13.12 -13.91 11.61
CA ARG A 49 12.70 -14.69 10.44
C ARG A 49 11.41 -14.14 9.85
N VAL A 50 11.18 -14.44 8.57
CA VAL A 50 9.90 -14.14 7.91
C VAL A 50 8.78 -14.90 8.62
N GLY A 51 7.71 -14.18 8.98
CA GLY A 51 6.58 -14.73 9.71
C GLY A 51 6.77 -14.79 11.23
N ASP A 52 7.92 -14.35 11.78
CA ASP A 52 8.03 -14.15 13.22
C ASP A 52 7.10 -12.98 13.65
N ASP A 53 6.46 -13.16 14.81
CA ASP A 53 5.76 -12.09 15.51
C ASP A 53 6.73 -11.32 16.39
N LEU A 54 6.61 -9.99 16.36
CA LEU A 54 7.48 -9.07 17.07
C LEU A 54 6.70 -8.24 18.08
N ILE A 55 7.42 -7.79 19.12
CA ILE A 55 6.99 -6.71 20.00
C ILE A 55 7.90 -5.51 19.73
N LEU A 56 7.30 -4.34 19.52
CA LEU A 56 8.02 -3.08 19.30
C LEU A 56 7.90 -2.22 20.56
N VAL A 57 9.03 -1.73 21.08
CA VAL A 57 9.09 -0.86 22.26
C VAL A 57 9.74 0.46 21.89
N SER A 58 9.07 1.57 22.18
CA SER A 58 9.62 2.91 21.97
C SER A 58 10.77 3.15 22.94
N VAL A 59 11.91 3.65 22.43
CA VAL A 59 13.05 4.00 23.28
C VAL A 59 12.73 5.22 24.15
N SER A 60 12.08 6.24 23.60
CA SER A 60 11.84 7.51 24.31
C SER A 60 10.80 7.42 25.44
N SER A 61 9.95 6.39 25.43
CA SER A 61 8.81 6.28 26.35
C SER A 61 8.68 4.93 27.04
N GLU A 62 9.53 3.95 26.69
CA GLU A 62 9.53 2.59 27.23
C GLU A 62 8.16 1.88 27.11
N ARG A 63 7.39 2.25 26.08
CA ARG A 63 6.03 1.74 25.83
C ARG A 63 5.98 0.91 24.57
N TYR A 64 5.07 -0.05 24.57
CA TYR A 64 4.83 -0.94 23.45
C TYR A 64 4.00 -0.26 22.37
N LEU A 65 4.31 -0.54 21.10
CA LEU A 65 3.39 -0.23 20.01
C LEU A 65 2.13 -1.10 20.18
N HIS A 66 1.02 -0.46 20.52
CA HIS A 66 -0.20 -1.12 20.95
C HIS A 66 -1.35 -0.85 19.98
N LEU A 67 -2.13 -1.88 19.69
CA LEU A 67 -3.44 -1.76 19.05
C LEU A 67 -4.50 -1.55 20.13
N SER A 68 -4.86 -0.29 20.36
CA SER A 68 -5.88 0.12 21.32
C SER A 68 -7.29 0.07 20.73
N TYR A 69 -8.26 -0.25 21.59
CA TYR A 69 -9.69 -0.13 21.28
C TYR A 69 -10.30 1.01 22.10
N GLY A 70 -10.73 2.07 21.41
CA GLY A 70 -11.30 3.25 22.06
C GLY A 70 -12.40 3.91 21.23
N ASN A 71 -13.43 4.41 21.92
CA ASN A 71 -14.57 5.12 21.32
C ASN A 71 -15.21 4.39 20.13
N GLY A 72 -15.27 3.04 20.17
CA GLY A 72 -15.88 2.23 19.12
C GLY A 72 -15.02 2.01 17.88
N SER A 73 -13.73 2.37 17.91
CA SER A 73 -12.79 2.18 16.80
C SER A 73 -11.42 1.67 17.28
N LEU A 74 -10.70 1.01 16.38
CA LEU A 74 -9.31 0.60 16.60
C LEU A 74 -8.37 1.75 16.25
N HIS A 75 -7.37 1.98 17.08
CA HIS A 75 -6.29 2.94 16.82
C HIS A 75 -4.96 2.36 17.31
N VAL A 76 -3.85 2.97 16.88
CA VAL A 76 -2.50 2.57 17.26
C VAL A 76 -1.87 3.67 18.10
N ASP A 77 -1.37 3.30 19.27
CA ASP A 77 -0.72 4.18 20.23
C ASP A 77 0.51 3.49 20.85
N ALA A 78 1.20 4.20 21.76
CA ALA A 78 2.26 3.65 22.57
C ALA A 78 1.76 3.49 24.02
N ALA A 79 1.54 2.26 24.48
CA ALA A 79 0.94 1.93 25.77
C ALA A 79 1.72 0.82 26.52
N PHE A 80 1.29 0.46 27.74
CA PHE A 80 1.96 -0.59 28.52
C PHE A 80 1.53 -2.01 28.11
N GLN A 81 0.48 -2.13 27.30
CA GLN A 81 -0.09 -3.37 26.83
C GLN A 81 0.65 -3.83 25.56
N GLN A 82 1.11 -5.07 25.57
CA GLN A 82 1.81 -5.64 24.42
C GLN A 82 0.83 -6.01 23.31
N THR A 83 1.25 -5.79 22.06
CA THR A 83 0.57 -6.30 20.86
C THR A 83 1.58 -7.03 19.99
N LEU A 84 1.19 -8.19 19.46
CA LEU A 84 2.02 -8.95 18.55
C LEU A 84 1.88 -8.40 17.12
N TRP A 85 3.02 -8.13 16.49
CA TRP A 85 3.09 -7.60 15.12
C TRP A 85 3.79 -8.61 14.20
N SER A 86 3.03 -9.23 13.31
CA SER A 86 3.57 -10.16 12.30
C SER A 86 4.27 -9.40 11.17
N VAL A 87 5.46 -9.87 10.76
CA VAL A 87 6.21 -9.24 9.66
C VAL A 87 6.11 -10.05 8.37
N ALA A 88 5.74 -9.38 7.28
CA ALA A 88 5.75 -9.92 5.92
C ALA A 88 6.65 -9.08 5.01
N PRO A 89 7.62 -9.68 4.30
CA PRO A 89 8.48 -8.96 3.37
C PRO A 89 7.67 -8.48 2.15
N ILE A 90 7.98 -7.28 1.66
CA ILE A 90 7.32 -6.69 0.47
C ILE A 90 8.21 -6.79 -0.78
N SER A 91 9.50 -6.49 -0.63
CA SER A 91 10.52 -6.58 -1.68
C SER A 91 11.88 -6.95 -1.07
N SER A 92 12.85 -7.32 -1.91
CA SER A 92 14.23 -7.59 -1.50
C SER A 92 15.19 -6.64 -2.20
N GLY A 93 16.16 -6.10 -1.46
CA GLY A 93 17.20 -5.23 -2.05
C GLY A 93 18.07 -5.95 -3.09
N SER A 94 18.24 -7.27 -2.96
CA SER A 94 19.00 -8.06 -3.94
C SER A 94 18.31 -8.23 -5.28
N GLU A 95 16.99 -8.00 -5.34
CA GLU A 95 16.23 -8.10 -6.59
C GLU A 95 16.20 -6.77 -7.35
N ALA A 96 16.75 -5.67 -6.84
CA ALA A 96 16.66 -4.37 -7.51
C ALA A 96 17.31 -4.39 -8.91
N ALA A 97 16.47 -4.47 -9.95
CA ALA A 97 16.89 -4.44 -11.35
C ALA A 97 16.34 -3.17 -12.01
N GLN A 98 17.24 -2.32 -12.51
CA GLN A 98 16.86 -1.06 -13.12
C GLN A 98 16.04 -1.29 -14.39
N GLY A 99 14.91 -0.58 -14.51
CA GLY A 99 14.04 -0.62 -15.69
C GLY A 99 13.06 -1.80 -15.73
N TYR A 100 13.04 -2.66 -14.71
CA TYR A 100 12.06 -3.73 -14.60
C TYR A 100 10.83 -3.29 -13.81
N LEU A 101 9.66 -3.80 -14.22
CA LEU A 101 8.39 -3.52 -13.55
C LEU A 101 8.27 -4.31 -12.25
N ILE A 102 8.03 -3.61 -11.14
CA ILE A 102 7.72 -4.22 -9.84
C ILE A 102 6.28 -3.91 -9.43
N GLY A 103 5.75 -4.72 -8.51
CA GLY A 103 4.44 -4.45 -7.95
C GLY A 103 4.46 -3.17 -7.09
N GLY A 104 3.38 -2.41 -7.17
CA GLY A 104 3.25 -1.10 -6.52
C GLY A 104 3.68 0.08 -7.39
N ASP A 105 4.36 -0.15 -8.52
CA ASP A 105 4.76 0.90 -9.45
C ASP A 105 3.57 1.69 -10.00
N VAL A 106 3.81 2.97 -10.25
CA VAL A 106 2.89 3.86 -10.95
C VAL A 106 3.40 4.06 -12.37
N LEU A 107 2.58 3.71 -13.34
CA LEU A 107 2.95 3.70 -14.76
C LEU A 107 1.87 4.35 -15.64
N ARG A 108 2.24 4.60 -16.89
CA ARG A 108 1.32 4.99 -17.96
C ARG A 108 1.18 3.86 -18.96
N LEU A 109 -0.06 3.61 -19.39
CA LEU A 109 -0.38 2.59 -20.39
C LEU A 109 -0.45 3.27 -21.76
N LEU A 110 0.64 3.21 -22.52
CA LEU A 110 0.78 3.85 -23.83
C LEU A 110 0.40 2.89 -24.96
N HIS A 111 -0.27 3.40 -25.98
CA HIS A 111 -0.58 2.68 -27.21
C HIS A 111 0.50 2.97 -28.27
N GLY A 112 1.41 2.00 -28.47
CA GLY A 112 2.73 2.21 -29.07
C GLY A 112 2.81 2.76 -30.49
N HIS A 113 1.70 2.82 -31.25
CA HIS A 113 1.69 3.41 -32.59
C HIS A 113 0.92 4.74 -32.70
N MET A 114 0.16 5.13 -31.68
CA MET A 114 -0.79 6.25 -31.77
C MET A 114 -0.47 7.42 -30.83
N ASP A 115 0.59 7.33 -30.03
CA ASP A 115 0.90 8.33 -28.97
C ASP A 115 -0.31 8.60 -28.04
N GLU A 116 -1.14 7.59 -27.87
CA GLU A 116 -2.32 7.61 -27.01
C GLU A 116 -2.02 6.92 -25.68
N CYS A 117 -2.69 7.33 -24.61
CA CYS A 117 -2.61 6.64 -23.33
C CYS A 117 -3.99 6.39 -22.71
N LEU A 118 -4.07 5.34 -21.89
CA LEU A 118 -5.27 5.04 -21.13
C LEU A 118 -5.49 6.11 -20.05
N THR A 119 -6.63 6.79 -20.11
CA THR A 119 -6.95 7.93 -19.24
C THR A 119 -8.43 7.94 -18.83
N VAL A 120 -8.78 8.88 -17.97
CA VAL A 120 -10.15 9.20 -17.56
C VAL A 120 -10.55 10.63 -17.95
N PRO A 121 -11.86 10.94 -18.01
CA PRO A 121 -12.33 12.30 -18.22
C PRO A 121 -11.79 13.29 -17.17
N SER A 122 -11.67 14.57 -17.57
CA SER A 122 -11.17 15.63 -16.69
C SER A 122 -12.09 15.89 -15.50
N GLY A 123 -11.57 16.65 -14.53
CA GLY A 123 -12.31 17.10 -13.36
C GLY A 123 -13.54 17.98 -13.65
N GLU A 124 -13.74 18.42 -14.88
CA GLU A 124 -14.90 19.25 -15.24
C GLU A 124 -16.15 18.40 -15.50
N HIS A 125 -15.98 17.09 -15.66
CA HIS A 125 -17.06 16.15 -15.92
C HIS A 125 -17.66 15.63 -14.60
N GLY A 126 -18.94 15.26 -14.65
CA GLY A 126 -19.66 14.67 -13.52
C GLY A 126 -19.05 13.35 -13.02
N GLU A 127 -19.28 13.05 -11.74
CA GLU A 127 -18.79 11.85 -11.03
C GLU A 127 -18.98 10.54 -11.80
N GLU A 128 -20.14 10.38 -12.45
CA GLU A 128 -20.49 9.18 -13.19
C GLU A 128 -19.70 9.07 -14.51
N GLN A 129 -19.55 10.17 -15.23
CA GLN A 129 -18.75 10.22 -16.46
C GLN A 129 -17.29 9.88 -16.19
N ARG A 130 -16.74 10.31 -15.04
CA ARG A 130 -15.36 10.01 -14.62
C ARG A 130 -15.09 8.53 -14.33
N ARG A 131 -16.13 7.67 -14.33
CA ARG A 131 -15.95 6.22 -14.24
C ARG A 131 -15.56 5.59 -15.56
N THR A 132 -15.81 6.26 -16.68
CA THR A 132 -15.45 5.77 -18.00
C THR A 132 -13.94 5.88 -18.22
N VAL A 133 -13.41 4.97 -19.05
CA VAL A 133 -12.00 4.92 -19.41
C VAL A 133 -11.89 4.97 -20.93
N HIS A 134 -10.95 5.74 -21.46
CA HIS A 134 -10.75 5.90 -22.90
C HIS A 134 -9.26 6.13 -23.22
N TYR A 135 -8.94 6.05 -24.50
CA TYR A 135 -7.65 6.48 -25.03
C TYR A 135 -7.74 7.93 -25.46
N GLU A 136 -6.70 8.70 -25.13
CA GLU A 136 -6.57 10.08 -25.57
C GLU A 136 -5.11 10.35 -25.93
N GLY A 137 -4.89 11.05 -27.03
CA GLY A 137 -3.57 11.42 -27.53
C GLY A 137 -3.06 12.75 -27.01
N GLY A 138 -1.77 13.01 -27.24
CA GLY A 138 -1.15 14.30 -26.95
C GLY A 138 -0.80 14.49 -25.48
N ALA A 139 -1.03 15.68 -24.94
CA ALA A 139 -0.43 16.11 -23.67
C ALA A 139 -0.86 15.25 -22.46
N VAL A 140 -1.98 14.52 -22.53
CA VAL A 140 -2.45 13.65 -21.43
C VAL A 140 -1.41 12.60 -21.00
N SER A 141 -0.49 12.21 -21.89
CA SER A 141 0.63 11.30 -21.62
C SER A 141 1.63 11.83 -20.58
N VAL A 142 1.57 13.11 -20.23
CA VAL A 142 2.37 13.71 -19.14
C VAL A 142 1.53 14.18 -17.95
N HIS A 143 0.20 14.03 -17.99
CA HIS A 143 -0.70 14.43 -16.90
C HIS A 143 -0.90 13.33 -15.86
N ALA A 144 -1.48 13.70 -14.71
CA ALA A 144 -1.75 12.77 -13.60
C ALA A 144 -2.93 11.81 -13.87
N ARG A 145 -3.87 12.19 -14.75
CA ARG A 145 -5.04 11.35 -15.11
C ARG A 145 -4.73 10.15 -16.00
N SER A 146 -3.49 10.00 -16.44
CA SER A 146 -2.99 8.80 -17.14
C SER A 146 -2.18 7.87 -16.24
N LEU A 147 -2.10 8.15 -14.92
CA LEU A 147 -1.32 7.37 -13.97
C LEU A 147 -2.13 6.22 -13.37
N TRP A 148 -1.57 5.02 -13.47
CA TRP A 148 -2.14 3.78 -12.96
C TRP A 148 -1.15 3.10 -12.04
N ARG A 149 -1.61 2.70 -10.85
CA ARG A 149 -0.84 1.90 -9.91
C ARG A 149 -1.14 0.42 -10.09
N LEU A 150 -0.10 -0.39 -10.20
CA LEU A 150 -0.23 -1.85 -10.25
C LEU A 150 -0.24 -2.42 -8.82
N GLU A 151 -1.32 -3.08 -8.43
CA GLU A 151 -1.44 -3.71 -7.11
C GLU A 151 -1.58 -5.23 -7.24
N THR A 152 -0.63 -6.01 -6.72
CA THR A 152 -0.72 -7.47 -6.74
C THR A 152 -1.79 -7.99 -5.79
N LEU A 153 -2.31 -9.20 -6.04
CA LEU A 153 -3.30 -9.83 -5.14
C LEU A 153 -2.70 -10.36 -3.83
N ARG A 154 -1.39 -10.62 -3.79
CA ARG A 154 -0.68 -11.08 -2.58
C ARG A 154 -0.22 -9.89 -1.75
N VAL A 155 -0.17 -10.05 -0.43
CA VAL A 155 0.38 -9.06 0.51
C VAL A 155 1.90 -9.22 0.59
N ALA A 156 2.37 -10.39 1.02
CA ALA A 156 3.78 -10.73 1.03
C ALA A 156 4.33 -10.77 -0.41
N TRP A 157 5.51 -10.21 -0.60
CA TRP A 157 6.20 -10.08 -1.88
C TRP A 157 5.40 -9.29 -2.93
N SER A 158 4.52 -8.40 -2.49
CA SER A 158 3.75 -7.52 -3.39
C SER A 158 4.62 -6.56 -4.21
N GLY A 159 5.83 -6.24 -3.75
CA GLY A 159 6.82 -5.43 -4.46
C GLY A 159 7.86 -6.24 -5.24
N SER A 160 7.58 -7.53 -5.50
CA SER A 160 8.45 -8.36 -6.36
C SER A 160 8.28 -8.01 -7.85
N HIS A 161 9.20 -8.53 -8.67
CA HIS A 161 9.13 -8.42 -10.13
C HIS A 161 7.81 -8.97 -10.67
N ILE A 162 7.13 -8.16 -11.47
CA ILE A 162 5.89 -8.58 -12.13
C ILE A 162 6.24 -9.49 -13.30
N ARG A 163 5.66 -10.70 -13.29
CA ARG A 163 5.84 -11.69 -14.35
C ARG A 163 4.60 -11.77 -15.24
N TRP A 164 4.81 -12.24 -16.48
CA TRP A 164 3.72 -12.60 -17.39
C TRP A 164 2.79 -13.63 -16.73
N GLY A 165 1.48 -13.50 -16.94
CA GLY A 165 0.48 -14.40 -16.35
C GLY A 165 0.22 -14.21 -14.85
N GLN A 166 0.95 -13.33 -14.16
CA GLN A 166 0.67 -13.00 -12.76
C GLN A 166 -0.57 -12.10 -12.66
N PRO A 167 -1.54 -12.39 -11.77
CA PRO A 167 -2.71 -11.55 -11.58
C PRO A 167 -2.40 -10.30 -10.73
N PHE A 168 -2.96 -9.18 -11.13
CA PHE A 168 -2.89 -7.88 -10.41
C PHE A 168 -4.16 -7.07 -10.65
N ARG A 169 -4.34 -5.98 -9.91
CA ARG A 169 -5.38 -4.97 -10.10
C ARG A 169 -4.73 -3.67 -10.55
N LEU A 170 -5.47 -2.87 -11.32
CA LEU A 170 -5.06 -1.53 -11.73
C LEU A 170 -5.88 -0.50 -10.97
N ARG A 171 -5.20 0.34 -10.18
CA ARG A 171 -5.82 1.45 -9.45
C ARG A 171 -5.49 2.76 -10.14
N HIS A 172 -6.52 3.52 -10.50
CA HIS A 172 -6.31 4.86 -11.03
C HIS A 172 -5.91 5.80 -9.90
N VAL A 173 -4.76 6.47 -10.04
CA VAL A 173 -4.09 7.14 -8.91
C VAL A 173 -4.91 8.31 -8.38
N THR A 174 -5.44 9.17 -9.26
CA THR A 174 -6.09 10.42 -8.84
C THR A 174 -7.52 10.22 -8.36
N THR A 175 -8.24 9.21 -8.87
CA THR A 175 -9.60 8.90 -8.39
C THR A 175 -9.62 7.91 -7.25
N GLY A 176 -8.54 7.14 -7.05
CA GLY A 176 -8.44 6.09 -6.05
C GLY A 176 -9.26 4.84 -6.35
N LYS A 177 -9.93 4.77 -7.51
CA LYS A 177 -10.82 3.68 -7.95
C LYS A 177 -10.05 2.62 -8.75
N TYR A 178 -10.60 1.41 -8.82
CA TYR A 178 -10.01 0.29 -9.57
C TYR A 178 -10.63 0.15 -10.94
N LEU A 179 -9.83 -0.21 -11.94
CA LEU A 179 -10.34 -0.67 -13.23
C LEU A 179 -11.09 -1.99 -13.02
N SER A 180 -12.27 -2.11 -13.62
CA SER A 180 -13.14 -3.26 -13.50
C SER A 180 -13.75 -3.63 -14.85
N LEU A 181 -13.89 -4.93 -15.11
CA LEU A 181 -14.70 -5.46 -16.20
C LEU A 181 -16.12 -5.74 -15.69
N MET A 182 -17.09 -5.04 -16.26
CA MET A 182 -18.51 -5.18 -15.92
C MET A 182 -19.15 -6.38 -16.63
N GLU A 183 -20.35 -6.79 -16.19
CA GLU A 183 -21.07 -7.92 -16.79
C GLU A 183 -21.45 -7.69 -18.26
N ASP A 184 -21.71 -6.44 -18.63
CA ASP A 184 -21.94 -6.01 -20.01
C ASP A 184 -20.66 -5.93 -20.86
N LYS A 185 -19.52 -6.37 -20.32
CA LYS A 185 -18.17 -6.35 -20.92
C LYS A 185 -17.60 -4.94 -21.12
N SER A 186 -18.15 -3.92 -20.47
CA SER A 186 -17.56 -2.58 -20.43
C SER A 186 -16.45 -2.48 -19.38
N LEU A 187 -15.51 -1.56 -19.60
CA LEU A 187 -14.50 -1.19 -18.62
C LEU A 187 -14.94 0.07 -17.88
N LEU A 188 -15.04 -0.02 -16.55
CA LEU A 188 -15.39 1.11 -15.69
C LEU A 188 -14.52 1.15 -14.45
N LEU A 189 -14.43 2.33 -13.84
CA LEU A 189 -13.83 2.51 -12.52
C LEU A 189 -14.81 2.18 -11.40
N MET A 190 -14.33 1.41 -10.43
CA MET A 190 -15.10 0.94 -9.29
C MET A 190 -14.46 1.35 -7.96
N ASP A 191 -15.30 1.76 -7.02
CA ASP A 191 -14.86 2.09 -5.66
C ASP A 191 -14.28 0.85 -4.96
N LYS A 192 -13.32 1.06 -4.05
CA LYS A 192 -12.57 -0.01 -3.38
C LYS A 192 -13.48 -1.02 -2.69
N GLU A 193 -14.58 -0.55 -2.12
CA GLU A 193 -15.54 -1.33 -1.35
C GLU A 193 -16.36 -2.28 -2.23
N LYS A 194 -16.46 -1.99 -3.53
CA LYS A 194 -17.19 -2.79 -4.52
C LYS A 194 -16.27 -3.64 -5.41
N ALA A 195 -14.98 -3.30 -5.45
CA ALA A 195 -13.98 -3.94 -6.29
C ALA A 195 -13.61 -5.34 -5.81
N ASP A 196 -14.25 -6.38 -6.36
CA ASP A 196 -13.90 -7.77 -6.09
C ASP A 196 -12.77 -8.30 -7.01
N VAL A 197 -12.17 -9.44 -6.65
CA VAL A 197 -11.09 -10.04 -7.45
C VAL A 197 -11.58 -10.50 -8.82
N LYS A 198 -12.84 -10.94 -8.93
CA LYS A 198 -13.41 -11.50 -10.15
C LYS A 198 -13.47 -10.46 -11.28
N SER A 199 -13.84 -9.23 -10.95
CA SER A 199 -14.05 -8.13 -11.89
C SER A 199 -12.81 -7.25 -12.08
N THR A 200 -11.88 -7.24 -11.11
CA THR A 200 -10.72 -6.33 -11.12
C THR A 200 -9.35 -7.00 -11.31
N ALA A 201 -9.30 -8.34 -11.45
CA ALA A 201 -8.05 -9.04 -11.73
C ALA A 201 -7.71 -9.04 -13.23
N PHE A 202 -6.53 -8.52 -13.55
CA PHE A 202 -5.95 -8.50 -14.88
C PHE A 202 -4.60 -9.22 -14.89
N THR A 203 -4.08 -9.52 -16.07
CA THR A 203 -2.73 -10.05 -16.23
C THR A 203 -2.08 -9.54 -17.50
N PHE A 204 -0.75 -9.42 -17.47
CA PHE A 204 0.02 -9.16 -18.66
C PHE A 204 0.24 -10.46 -19.45
N ARG A 205 0.23 -10.33 -20.78
CA ARG A 205 0.47 -11.42 -21.73
C ARG A 205 1.53 -10.99 -22.73
N SER A 206 2.47 -11.88 -23.01
CA SER A 206 3.52 -11.65 -24.02
C SER A 206 3.03 -11.83 -25.45
N SER A 207 1.92 -12.57 -25.65
CA SER A 207 1.32 -12.81 -26.95
C SER A 207 -0.20 -13.00 -26.85
N LYS A 208 -0.87 -13.06 -28.01
CA LYS A 208 -2.31 -13.31 -28.13
C LYS A 208 -2.70 -14.78 -27.98
N VAL A 209 -1.74 -15.70 -27.87
CA VAL A 209 -2.01 -17.12 -27.67
C VAL A 209 -2.57 -17.32 -26.26
N ARG A 210 -3.70 -18.01 -26.15
CA ARG A 210 -4.39 -18.31 -24.88
C ARG A 210 -3.62 -19.29 -24.03
#